data_AF-A0A4V1SJ43-F1
#
_entry.id   AF-A0A4V1SJ43-F1
#
_cell.length_a   1.000
_cell.length_b   1.000
_cell.length_c   1.000
_cell.angle_alpha   90.00
_cell.angle_beta   90.00
_cell.angle_gamma   90.00
#
_symmetry.space_group_name_H-M   'P 1'
#
loop_
_entity.id
_entity.type
_entity.pdbx_description
1 polymer ?
#
loop_
_entity_poly.entity_id
_entity_poly.type
_entity_poly.pdbx_seq_one_letter_code
_entity_poly.pdbx_strand_id
1 'polypeptide(L)'
;MPEELFFLDLEHVEALHQRSLQEHGGSDGLGGPGGLESAVMQPRNVHHYLGGDLFEIAAAYAYHIAEVQAYMDGNKRNAIASALVFLECNGIDTPALTRWRFTSR
;
A
#
# COMPACT_ATOMS: atom_id res chain seq x y z
N MET A 1 18.53 18.23 4.43
CA MET A 1 17.49 17.51 5.20
C MET A 1 17.37 16.16 4.52
N PRO A 2 17.37 15.02 5.23
CA PRO A 2 16.94 13.79 4.57
C PRO A 2 15.54 14.05 4.00
N GLU A 3 15.30 13.65 2.75
CA GLU A 3 13.98 13.80 2.13
C GLU A 3 12.95 13.06 3.00
N GLU A 4 11.85 13.74 3.31
CA GLU A 4 10.79 13.17 4.14
C GLU A 4 10.13 12.03 3.37
N LEU A 5 10.03 10.84 4.01
CA LEU A 5 9.46 9.67 3.36
C LEU A 5 7.98 9.91 3.00
N PHE A 6 7.61 9.50 1.80
CA PHE A 6 6.22 9.48 1.37
C PHE A 6 5.54 8.20 1.87
N PHE A 7 4.49 8.34 2.66
CA PHE A 7 3.68 7.22 3.14
C PHE A 7 2.31 7.23 2.47
N LEU A 8 1.84 6.04 2.09
CA LEU A 8 0.47 5.86 1.61
C LEU A 8 -0.51 5.98 2.79
N ASP A 9 -1.60 6.71 2.56
CA ASP A 9 -2.77 6.75 3.43
C ASP A 9 -3.88 5.81 2.92
N LEU A 10 -5.03 5.86 3.58
CA LEU A 10 -6.16 5.01 3.25
C LEU A 10 -6.69 5.26 1.82
N GLU A 11 -6.76 6.52 1.38
CA GLU A 11 -7.27 6.88 0.06
C GLU A 11 -6.37 6.33 -1.05
N HIS A 12 -5.05 6.40 -0.87
CA HIS A 12 -4.11 5.76 -1.79
C HIS A 12 -4.33 4.26 -1.90
N VAL A 13 -4.52 3.57 -0.77
CA VAL A 13 -4.70 2.12 -0.72
C VAL A 13 -6.07 1.69 -1.27
N GLU A 14 -7.11 2.49 -1.11
CA GLU A 14 -8.42 2.28 -1.72
C GLU A 14 -8.36 2.51 -3.24
N ALA A 15 -7.66 3.56 -3.70
CA ALA A 15 -7.48 3.81 -5.13
C ALA A 15 -6.71 2.67 -5.83
N LEU A 16 -5.70 2.10 -5.17
CA LEU A 16 -4.96 0.93 -5.67
C LEU A 16 -5.85 -0.32 -5.76
N HIS A 17 -6.71 -0.54 -4.78
CA HIS A 17 -7.68 -1.64 -4.80
C HIS A 17 -8.67 -1.50 -5.97
N GLN A 18 -9.28 -0.32 -6.11
CA GLN A 18 -10.24 -0.04 -7.17
C GLN A 18 -9.61 -0.21 -8.56
N ARG A 19 -8.37 0.28 -8.74
CA ARG A 19 -7.62 0.06 -9.97
C ARG A 19 -7.36 -1.43 -10.22
N SER A 20 -6.95 -2.19 -9.20
CA SER A 20 -6.75 -3.63 -9.32
C SER A 20 -8.04 -4.34 -9.77
N LEU A 21 -9.21 -3.96 -9.25
CA LEU A 21 -10.48 -4.53 -9.69
C LEU A 21 -10.82 -4.16 -11.14
N GLN A 22 -10.53 -2.93 -11.58
CA GLN A 22 -10.73 -2.50 -12.96
C GLN A 22 -9.82 -3.25 -13.94
N GLU A 23 -8.55 -3.47 -13.58
CA GLU A 23 -7.55 -4.09 -14.46
C GLU A 23 -7.63 -5.62 -14.46
N HIS A 24 -8.04 -6.24 -13.36
CA HIS A 24 -7.94 -7.69 -13.16
C HIS A 24 -9.25 -8.37 -12.77
N GLY A 25 -10.33 -7.61 -12.59
CA GLY A 25 -11.61 -8.13 -12.10
C GLY A 25 -11.58 -8.54 -10.63
N GLY A 26 -12.74 -8.98 -10.15
CA GLY A 26 -12.98 -9.38 -8.76
C GLY A 26 -14.27 -8.77 -8.22
N SER A 27 -14.63 -9.16 -7.01
CA SER A 27 -15.81 -8.61 -6.31
C SER A 27 -15.44 -7.34 -5.55
N ASP A 28 -16.17 -6.26 -5.81
CA ASP A 28 -16.06 -5.02 -5.04
C ASP A 28 -16.78 -5.15 -3.68
N GLY A 29 -16.43 -4.28 -2.75
CA GLY A 29 -16.99 -4.21 -1.40
C GLY A 29 -16.08 -4.74 -0.30
N LEU A 30 -16.49 -4.48 0.94
CA LEU A 30 -15.77 -4.88 2.15
C LEU A 30 -16.07 -6.33 2.53
N GLY A 31 -15.04 -7.10 2.86
CA GLY A 31 -15.10 -8.54 3.12
C GLY A 31 -15.27 -8.94 4.59
N GLY A 32 -15.06 -8.02 5.52
CA GLY A 32 -15.06 -8.30 6.96
C GLY A 32 -14.98 -7.03 7.82
N PRO A 33 -15.04 -7.18 9.16
CA PRO A 33 -15.04 -6.04 10.07
C PRO A 33 -13.75 -5.23 9.91
N GLY A 34 -13.89 -3.90 9.99
CA GLY A 34 -12.84 -2.92 9.69
C GLY A 34 -11.48 -3.17 10.38
N GLY A 35 -10.48 -2.46 9.90
CA GLY A 35 -9.08 -2.65 10.32
C GLY A 35 -8.07 -2.21 9.27
N LEU A 36 -8.54 -1.92 8.05
CA LEU A 36 -7.69 -1.42 6.97
C LEU A 36 -6.92 -0.16 7.39
N GLU A 37 -7.58 0.80 8.03
CA GLU A 37 -6.90 2.00 8.54
C GLU A 37 -5.75 1.65 9.50
N SER A 38 -5.95 0.68 10.40
CA SER A 38 -4.89 0.22 11.30
C SER A 38 -3.76 -0.46 10.52
N ALA A 39 -4.07 -1.28 9.53
CA ALA A 39 -3.09 -1.94 8.68
C ALA A 39 -2.24 -0.94 7.89
N VAL A 40 -2.86 0.11 7.34
CA VAL A 40 -2.20 1.19 6.59
C VAL A 40 -1.28 2.04 7.47
N MET A 41 -1.53 2.11 8.79
CA MET A 41 -0.69 2.84 9.74
C MET A 41 0.53 2.05 10.22
N GLN A 42 0.56 0.71 10.11
CA GLN A 42 1.68 -0.10 10.57
C GLN A 42 3.05 0.25 9.96
N PRO A 43 3.16 0.58 8.66
CA PRO A 43 4.42 1.02 8.05
C PRO A 43 5.05 2.24 8.74
N ARG A 44 4.22 3.18 9.23
CA ARG A 44 4.71 4.32 10.02
C ARG A 44 5.27 3.88 11.38
N ASN A 45 4.69 2.85 12.00
CA ASN A 45 5.21 2.29 13.23
C ASN A 45 6.58 1.63 13.01
N VAL A 46 6.75 0.90 11.89
CA VAL A 46 8.04 0.30 11.52
C VAL A 46 9.11 1.38 11.35
N HIS A 47 8.81 2.47 10.66
CA HIS A 47 9.74 3.59 10.49
C HIS A 47 10.09 4.25 11.84
N HIS A 48 9.09 4.62 12.64
CA HIS A 48 9.31 5.45 13.83
C HIS A 48 9.83 4.69 15.05
N TYR A 49 9.38 3.46 15.27
CA TYR A 49 9.70 2.70 16.48
C TYR A 49 10.74 1.61 16.26
N LEU A 50 10.79 1.03 15.06
CA LEU A 50 11.72 -0.06 14.74
C LEU A 50 12.93 0.41 13.92
N GLY A 51 12.89 1.64 13.39
CA GLY A 51 13.96 2.19 12.57
C GLY A 51 14.16 1.43 11.26
N GLY A 52 13.09 0.83 10.74
CA GLY A 52 13.18 -0.04 9.57
C GLY A 52 13.50 0.70 8.28
N ASP A 53 14.17 0.02 7.36
CA ASP A 53 14.49 0.56 6.05
C ASP A 53 13.28 0.59 5.09
N LEU A 54 13.45 1.13 3.88
CA LEU A 54 12.36 1.23 2.89
C LEU A 54 11.75 -0.13 2.55
N PHE A 55 12.54 -1.20 2.52
CA PHE A 55 12.05 -2.53 2.18
C PHE A 55 11.28 -3.16 3.35
N GLU A 56 11.70 -2.91 4.59
CA GLU A 56 10.97 -3.31 5.79
C GLU A 56 9.64 -2.56 5.93
N ILE A 57 9.62 -1.26 5.61
CA ILE A 57 8.38 -0.46 5.57
C ILE A 57 7.45 -0.96 4.45
N ALA A 58 7.98 -1.26 3.26
CA ALA A 58 7.20 -1.84 2.16
C ALA A 58 6.64 -3.23 2.52
N ALA A 59 7.44 -4.06 3.19
CA ALA A 59 7.00 -5.37 3.69
C ALA A 59 5.86 -5.24 4.70
N ALA A 60 5.86 -4.20 5.53
CA ALA A 60 4.76 -3.92 6.46
C ALA A 60 3.45 -3.60 5.72
N TYR A 61 3.49 -2.82 4.63
CA TYR A 61 2.31 -2.61 3.77
C TYR A 61 1.81 -3.95 3.21
N ALA A 62 2.71 -4.74 2.61
CA ALA A 62 2.35 -6.02 2.01
C ALA A 62 1.74 -7.00 3.03
N TYR A 63 2.33 -7.12 4.21
CA TYR A 63 1.89 -8.06 5.24
C TYR A 63 0.55 -7.62 5.83
N HIS A 64 0.45 -6.42 6.39
CA HIS A 64 -0.74 -6.03 7.17
C HIS A 64 -1.98 -5.84 6.31
N ILE A 65 -1.85 -5.34 5.08
CA ILE A 65 -2.98 -5.23 4.14
C ILE A 65 -3.43 -6.61 3.67
N ALA A 66 -2.51 -7.53 3.41
CA ALA A 66 -2.87 -8.89 3.04
C ALA A 66 -3.55 -9.62 4.20
N GLU A 67 -3.09 -9.46 5.44
CA GLU A 67 -3.63 -10.20 6.58
C GLU A 67 -4.98 -9.68 7.06
N VAL A 68 -5.25 -8.37 6.96
CA VAL A 68 -6.51 -7.80 7.48
C VAL A 68 -7.74 -8.22 6.66
N GLN A 69 -7.55 -8.70 5.42
CA GLN A 69 -8.62 -9.20 4.54
C GLN A 69 -9.85 -8.26 4.47
N ALA A 70 -9.60 -6.95 4.39
CA ALA A 70 -10.64 -5.93 4.49
C ALA A 70 -11.62 -5.91 3.30
N TYR A 71 -11.21 -6.41 2.14
CA TYR A 71 -12.01 -6.42 0.91
C TYR A 71 -12.58 -7.80 0.59
N MET A 72 -13.69 -7.85 -0.15
CA MET A 72 -14.30 -9.10 -0.65
C MET A 72 -13.35 -9.89 -1.56
N ASP A 73 -12.60 -9.19 -2.40
CA ASP A 73 -11.54 -9.73 -3.24
C ASP A 73 -10.43 -8.69 -3.41
N GLY A 74 -9.26 -9.10 -3.91
CA GLY A 74 -8.18 -8.19 -4.28
C GLY A 74 -7.21 -7.87 -3.14
N ASN A 75 -7.39 -8.40 -1.92
CA ASN A 75 -6.54 -8.08 -0.76
C ASN A 75 -5.03 -8.22 -1.04
N LYS A 76 -4.60 -9.38 -1.55
CA LYS A 76 -3.18 -9.65 -1.85
C LYS A 76 -2.63 -8.79 -2.99
N ARG A 77 -3.46 -8.51 -4.00
CA ARG A 77 -3.12 -7.63 -5.14
C ARG A 77 -2.95 -6.19 -4.67
N ASN A 78 -3.84 -5.72 -3.82
CA ASN A 78 -3.74 -4.39 -3.22
C ASN A 78 -2.53 -4.27 -2.29
N ALA A 79 -2.25 -5.30 -1.50
CA ALA A 79 -1.12 -5.32 -0.59
C ALA A 79 0.23 -5.20 -1.32
N ILE A 80 0.44 -6.00 -2.38
CA ILE A 80 1.67 -5.91 -3.17
C ILE A 80 1.74 -4.59 -3.95
N ALA A 81 0.62 -4.10 -4.49
CA ALA A 81 0.58 -2.79 -5.14
C ALA A 81 0.97 -1.66 -4.18
N SER A 82 0.45 -1.69 -2.94
CA SER A 82 0.79 -0.70 -1.91
C SER A 82 2.27 -0.71 -1.56
N ALA A 83 2.87 -1.90 -1.40
CA ALA A 83 4.30 -2.03 -1.15
C ALA A 83 5.16 -1.48 -2.29
N LEU A 84 4.82 -1.81 -3.54
CA LEU A 84 5.58 -1.37 -4.72
C LEU A 84 5.45 0.14 -4.94
N VAL A 85 4.24 0.70 -4.82
CA VAL A 85 4.02 2.13 -4.98
C VAL A 85 4.72 2.92 -3.87
N PHE A 86 4.75 2.43 -2.64
CA PHE A 86 5.57 3.05 -1.58
C PHE A 86 7.05 3.11 -1.98
N LEU A 87 7.62 2.02 -2.48
CA LEU A 87 9.02 2.00 -2.93
C LEU A 87 9.27 3.01 -4.07
N GLU A 88 8.40 3.04 -5.08
CA GLU A 88 8.50 3.96 -6.21
C GLU A 88 8.40 5.43 -5.78
N CYS A 89 7.46 5.76 -4.88
CA CYS A 89 7.33 7.11 -4.33
C CYS A 89 8.55 7.57 -3.50
N ASN A 90 9.36 6.63 -3.02
CA ASN A 90 10.57 6.89 -2.25
C ASN A 90 11.86 6.60 -3.05
N GLY A 91 11.77 6.62 -4.38
CA GLY A 91 12.93 6.60 -5.28
C GLY A 91 13.54 5.23 -5.56
N ILE A 92 12.85 4.15 -5.22
CA ILE A 92 13.26 2.77 -5.52
C ILE A 92 12.53 2.28 -6.76
N ASP A 93 13.27 2.02 -7.84
CA ASP A 93 12.72 1.45 -9.06
C ASP A 93 12.22 0.01 -8.81
N THR A 94 11.00 -0.28 -9.25
CA THR A 94 10.43 -1.64 -9.19
C THR A 94 10.12 -2.19 -10.59
N PRO A 95 10.13 -3.52 -10.80
CA PRO A 95 9.79 -4.11 -12.10
C PRO A 95 8.30 -3.99 -12.47
N ALA A 96 7.44 -3.58 -11.53
CA ALA A 96 5.99 -3.76 -11.64
C ALA A 96 5.22 -2.49 -11.23
N LEU A 97 4.35 -2.04 -12.15
CA LEU A 97 3.27 -1.04 -12.02
C LEU A 97 3.55 0.43 -12.39
N THR A 98 4.68 0.78 -13.01
CA THR A 98 5.00 2.18 -13.38
C THR A 98 4.15 2.73 -14.55
N ARG A 99 2.86 2.98 -14.27
CA ARG A 99 2.07 4.10 -14.77
C ARG A 99 1.30 4.74 -13.59
N TRP A 100 1.93 4.84 -12.44
CA TRP A 100 1.51 5.75 -11.38
C TRP A 100 2.36 7.01 -11.49
N ARG A 101 1.72 8.14 -11.76
CA ARG A 101 2.30 9.47 -11.62
C ARG A 101 1.33 10.27 -10.77
N PHE A 102 1.70 10.57 -9.52
CA PHE A 102 1.08 11.67 -8.79
C PHE A 102 1.46 12.96 -9.52
N THR A 103 0.75 13.32 -10.60
CA THR A 103 0.88 14.67 -11.16
C THR A 103 0.05 15.61 -10.31
N SER A 104 0.65 16.13 -9.26
CA SER A 104 0.23 17.39 -8.63
C SER A 104 1.49 18.19 -8.37
N ARG A 105 1.60 19.30 -9.11
CA ARG A 105 2.50 20.41 -8.79
C ARG A 105 2.11 21.05 -7.48
#